data_AF-A0A954JQF6-F1
#
_entry.id   AF-A0A954JQF6-F1
#
_cell.length_a   1.000
_cell.length_b   1.000
_cell.length_c   1.000
_cell.angle_alpha   90.00
_cell.angle_beta   90.00
_cell.angle_gamma   90.00
#
_symmetry.space_group_name_H-M   'P 1'
#
loop_
_entity.id
_entity.type
_entity.pdbx_description
1 polymer ?
#
loop_
_entity_poly.entity_id
_entity_poly.type
_entity_poly.pdbx_seq_one_letter_code
_entity_poly.pdbx_strand_id
1 'polypeptide(L)'
;MLCVPMATASPGPSDRSTGEGPLQNDTFVPTSKEAQTWLAAGDLSLVKARESGSESLRAEAFDSWLKALQSEGGNSWVHGAGENPLADSPWTEDSAQWNRLEFGQVTAVVQRVLRLTAAEQDSWRIRFSPLAAESLERGPFSRDVLREVERGYPLTPSAGLAALRLADLELERGAT
;
A
#
# COMPACT_ATOMS: atom_id res chain seq x y z
N MET A 1 -37.49 25.50 -52.90
CA MET A 1 -38.06 24.19 -53.28
C MET A 1 -36.89 23.22 -53.33
N LEU A 2 -36.74 22.14 -52.58
CA LEU A 2 -37.43 21.51 -51.45
C LEU A 2 -36.50 20.32 -51.05
N CYS A 3 -36.47 19.95 -49.77
CA CYS A 3 -36.13 18.61 -49.24
C CYS A 3 -34.65 18.14 -49.11
N VAL A 4 -34.16 18.18 -47.87
CA VAL A 4 -33.42 17.14 -47.11
C VAL A 4 -34.42 15.94 -46.90
N PRO A 5 -34.10 14.63 -46.66
CA PRO A 5 -33.07 14.16 -45.70
C PRO A 5 -32.47 12.71 -45.80
N MET A 6 -31.62 12.42 -44.80
CA MET A 6 -31.46 11.17 -44.01
C MET A 6 -30.40 10.10 -44.33
N ALA A 7 -29.80 9.69 -43.20
CA ALA A 7 -28.65 8.81 -42.98
C ALA A 7 -28.90 7.30 -43.20
N THR A 8 -27.81 6.55 -43.29
CA THR A 8 -27.54 5.24 -42.62
C THR A 8 -26.03 4.96 -42.70
N ALA A 9 -25.30 4.86 -41.58
CA ALA A 9 -24.75 3.62 -40.98
C ALA A 9 -24.02 2.70 -42.00
N SER A 10 -22.81 2.14 -41.81
CA SER A 10 -21.97 1.85 -40.65
C SER A 10 -20.56 1.39 -41.16
N PRO A 11 -19.57 1.14 -40.29
CA PRO A 11 -18.13 1.17 -40.59
C PRO A 11 -17.55 -0.19 -41.05
N GLY A 12 -16.49 -0.13 -41.85
CA GLY A 12 -15.61 -1.27 -42.17
C GLY A 12 -14.29 -1.17 -41.37
N PRO A 13 -13.88 -2.21 -40.63
CA PRO A 13 -12.85 -2.12 -39.61
C PRO A 13 -11.48 -2.51 -40.17
N SER A 14 -10.42 -1.77 -39.84
CA SER A 14 -9.07 -2.32 -39.57
C SER A 14 -8.07 -1.18 -39.42
N ASP A 15 -7.95 -0.65 -38.20
CA ASP A 15 -6.66 -0.57 -37.52
C ASP A 15 -6.88 -0.05 -36.10
N ARG A 16 -7.34 -0.93 -35.21
CA ARG A 16 -7.12 -0.70 -33.77
C ARG A 16 -5.96 -1.58 -33.41
N SER A 17 -4.78 -0.94 -33.43
CA SER A 17 -3.55 -1.44 -32.85
C SER A 17 -3.86 -2.26 -31.60
N THR A 18 -3.46 -3.52 -31.63
CA THR A 18 -3.37 -4.43 -30.49
C THR A 18 -2.23 -3.94 -29.59
N GLY A 19 -2.39 -2.74 -29.04
CA GLY A 19 -1.54 -2.21 -27.99
C GLY A 19 -2.12 -2.66 -26.66
N GLU A 20 -1.73 -3.85 -26.21
CA GLU A 20 -1.66 -4.13 -24.77
C GLU A 20 -0.61 -3.18 -24.19
N GLY A 21 -1.00 -1.93 -24.00
CA GLY A 21 -0.29 -1.02 -23.13
C GLY A 21 -0.39 -1.56 -21.70
N PRO A 22 0.56 -1.21 -20.81
CA PRO A 22 0.45 -1.58 -19.41
C PRO A 22 -0.94 -1.18 -18.91
N LEU A 23 -1.65 -2.11 -18.25
CA LEU A 23 -2.87 -1.79 -17.52
C LEU A 23 -2.52 -0.63 -16.59
N GLN A 24 -2.85 0.60 -16.99
CA GLN A 24 -2.85 1.77 -16.12
C GLN A 24 -4.04 1.59 -15.20
N ASN A 25 -3.90 0.64 -14.29
CA ASN A 25 -4.84 0.44 -13.22
C ASN A 25 -4.54 1.52 -12.19
N ASP A 26 -4.88 2.77 -12.54
CA ASP A 26 -4.98 3.92 -11.62
C ASP A 26 -6.18 3.73 -10.66
N THR A 27 -6.64 2.49 -10.48
CA THR A 27 -7.72 2.16 -9.56
C THR A 27 -7.28 2.60 -8.19
N PHE A 28 -7.99 3.60 -7.68
CA PHE A 28 -8.02 4.02 -6.30
C PHE A 28 -8.02 2.76 -5.44
N VAL A 29 -6.88 2.44 -4.84
CA VAL A 29 -6.84 1.37 -3.87
C VAL A 29 -7.46 1.98 -2.63
N PRO A 30 -8.63 1.50 -2.18
CA PRO A 30 -9.26 2.13 -1.05
C PRO A 30 -8.32 1.95 0.16
N THR A 31 -8.34 2.90 1.08
CA THR A 31 -7.54 2.87 2.31
C THR A 31 -8.42 3.45 3.41
N SER A 32 -8.23 3.03 4.66
CA SER A 32 -9.00 3.61 5.75
C SER A 32 -8.83 5.12 5.80
N LYS A 33 -9.87 5.85 6.22
CA LYS A 33 -9.82 7.32 6.35
C LYS A 33 -8.70 7.74 7.31
N GLU A 34 -8.44 6.93 8.33
CA GLU A 34 -7.32 7.11 9.25
C GLU A 34 -5.97 6.96 8.55
N ALA A 35 -5.76 5.88 7.78
CA ALA A 35 -4.55 5.69 6.99
C ALA A 35 -4.32 6.85 6.02
N GLN A 36 -5.36 7.35 5.35
CA GLN A 36 -5.26 8.53 4.47
C GLN A 36 -4.82 9.77 5.21
N THR A 37 -5.34 9.98 6.43
CA THR A 37 -4.96 11.12 7.26
C THR A 37 -3.49 11.05 7.65
N TRP A 38 -3.01 9.87 8.03
CA TRP A 38 -1.60 9.66 8.34
C TRP A 38 -0.68 9.80 7.13
N LEU A 39 -1.09 9.28 5.96
CA LEU A 39 -0.36 9.46 4.71
C LEU A 39 -0.23 10.94 4.36
N ALA A 40 -1.33 11.69 4.40
CA ALA A 40 -1.34 13.13 4.11
C ALA A 40 -0.51 13.94 5.11
N ALA A 41 -0.59 13.60 6.41
CA ALA A 41 0.23 14.23 7.44
C ALA A 41 1.72 14.00 7.18
N GLY A 42 2.11 12.77 6.82
CA GLY A 42 3.50 12.46 6.50
C GLY A 42 3.99 13.19 5.26
N ASP A 43 3.17 13.26 4.21
CA ASP A 43 3.50 13.98 2.98
C ASP A 43 3.72 15.49 3.26
N LEU A 44 2.86 16.10 4.07
CA LEU A 44 2.99 17.50 4.50
C LEU A 44 4.26 17.73 5.32
N SER A 45 4.55 16.86 6.29
CA SER A 45 5.75 16.98 7.13
C SER A 45 7.03 16.85 6.32
N LEU A 46 7.07 15.96 5.32
CA LEU A 46 8.23 15.80 4.44
C LEU A 46 8.48 17.05 3.59
N VAL A 47 7.43 17.67 3.04
CA VAL A 47 7.56 18.94 2.28
C VAL A 47 8.19 20.01 3.16
N LYS A 48 7.65 20.22 4.37
CA LYS A 48 8.19 21.20 5.33
C LYS A 48 9.62 20.87 5.75
N ALA A 49 9.94 19.60 5.93
CA ALA A 49 11.29 19.14 6.26
C ALA A 49 12.29 19.51 5.16
N ARG A 50 11.91 19.35 3.89
CA ARG A 50 12.76 19.70 2.74
C ARG A 50 12.94 21.20 2.56
N GLU A 51 11.90 21.98 2.81
CA GLU A 51 11.97 23.45 2.76
C GLU A 51 12.86 24.04 3.87
N SER A 52 12.78 23.47 5.08
CA SER A 52 13.50 23.97 6.25
C SER A 52 14.83 23.27 6.53
N GLY A 53 15.12 22.15 5.87
CA GLY A 53 16.23 21.25 6.21
C GLY A 53 16.05 20.53 7.57
N SER A 54 14.84 20.48 8.12
CA SER A 54 14.60 19.93 9.47
C SER A 54 14.58 18.41 9.50
N GLU A 55 15.50 17.83 10.27
CA GLU A 55 15.53 16.39 10.57
C GLU A 55 14.32 15.93 11.41
N SER A 56 13.82 16.76 12.32
CA SER A 56 12.69 16.39 13.18
C SER A 56 11.40 16.23 12.37
N LEU A 57 11.14 17.14 11.43
CA LEU A 57 9.97 17.07 10.55
C LEU A 57 10.07 15.87 9.59
N ARG A 58 11.29 15.48 9.20
CA ARG A 58 11.50 14.26 8.42
C ARG A 58 11.18 13.01 9.23
N ALA A 59 11.65 12.95 10.48
CA ALA A 59 11.30 11.86 11.38
C ALA A 59 9.78 11.77 11.62
N GLU A 60 9.11 12.92 11.79
CA GLU A 60 7.65 12.98 11.89
C GLU A 60 6.96 12.44 10.64
N ALA A 61 7.47 12.76 9.44
CA ALA A 61 6.93 12.24 8.20
C ALA A 61 6.99 10.71 8.13
N PHE A 62 8.14 10.15 8.52
CA PHE A 62 8.37 8.72 8.57
C PHE A 62 7.48 8.03 9.59
N ASP A 63 7.34 8.60 10.79
CA ASP A 63 6.47 8.07 11.84
C ASP A 63 4.99 8.12 11.44
N SER A 64 4.56 9.17 10.74
CA SER A 64 3.22 9.26 10.19
C SER A 64 2.96 8.17 9.16
N TRP A 65 3.90 7.87 8.26
CA TRP A 65 3.73 6.77 7.32
C TRP A 65 3.75 5.40 8.01
N LEU A 66 4.57 5.20 9.04
CA LEU A 66 4.51 3.98 9.85
C LEU A 66 3.15 3.83 10.54
N LYS A 67 2.60 4.92 11.10
CA LYS A 67 1.24 4.91 11.66
C LYS A 67 0.19 4.57 10.62
N ALA A 68 0.34 5.03 9.37
CA ALA A 68 -0.56 4.62 8.29
C ALA A 68 -0.54 3.09 8.09
N LEU A 69 0.65 2.47 8.07
CA LEU A 69 0.78 1.01 7.99
C LEU A 69 0.17 0.28 9.18
N GLN A 70 0.19 0.90 10.36
CA GLN A 70 -0.33 0.34 11.61
C GLN A 70 -1.81 0.67 11.84
N SER A 71 -2.39 1.61 11.09
CA SER A 71 -3.73 2.15 11.31
C SER A 71 -4.88 1.20 10.96
N GLU A 72 -4.60 -0.06 10.71
CA GLU A 72 -5.57 -1.16 10.73
C GLU A 72 -4.91 -2.48 11.19
N GLY A 73 -3.91 -2.38 12.07
CA GLY A 73 -3.19 -3.48 12.71
C GLY A 73 -3.58 -3.75 14.17
N GLY A 74 -4.71 -3.20 14.63
CA GLY A 74 -5.23 -3.40 15.99
C GLY A 74 -6.40 -4.38 16.01
N ASN A 75 -6.12 -5.68 16.01
CA ASN A 75 -7.03 -6.74 16.49
C ASN A 75 -8.54 -6.53 16.28
N SER A 76 -9.07 -6.80 15.09
CA SER A 76 -10.49 -7.15 14.95
C SER A 76 -10.67 -8.24 13.90
N TRP A 77 -10.22 -9.44 14.24
CA TRP A 77 -10.68 -10.68 13.61
C TRP A 77 -12.09 -11.10 14.09
N VAL A 78 -12.82 -10.20 14.76
CA VAL A 78 -14.16 -10.46 15.30
C VAL A 78 -14.97 -9.18 15.21
N HIS A 79 -16.04 -9.20 14.42
CA HIS A 79 -17.13 -8.22 14.40
C HIS A 79 -17.20 -7.36 15.67
N GLY A 80 -16.86 -6.07 15.59
CA GLY A 80 -16.89 -5.20 16.76
C GLY A 80 -16.49 -3.73 16.54
N ALA A 81 -17.46 -2.91 16.13
CA ALA A 81 -17.64 -1.50 16.50
C ALA A 81 -16.56 -0.46 16.13
N GLY A 82 -15.94 -0.55 14.95
CA GLY A 82 -15.33 0.60 14.25
C GLY A 82 -16.09 0.89 12.96
N GLU A 83 -16.20 2.16 12.55
CA GLU A 83 -16.81 2.55 11.26
C GLU A 83 -16.25 1.66 10.14
N ASN A 84 -17.10 0.85 9.50
CA ASN A 84 -16.67 0.04 8.37
C ASN A 84 -16.25 1.01 7.24
N PRO A 85 -14.98 1.07 6.81
CA PRO A 85 -14.53 1.88 5.67
C PRO A 85 -15.20 1.48 4.34
N LEU A 86 -15.88 0.32 4.30
CA LEU A 86 -16.73 -0.14 3.20
C LEU A 86 -18.22 0.14 3.45
N ALA A 87 -18.62 0.80 4.55
CA ALA A 87 -20.04 1.07 4.86
C ALA A 87 -20.75 1.87 3.75
N ASP A 88 -20.05 2.82 3.15
CA ASP A 88 -20.53 3.63 2.02
C ASP A 88 -20.08 3.06 0.65
N SER A 89 -19.41 1.90 0.65
CA SER A 89 -18.94 1.26 -0.57
C SER A 89 -20.10 0.51 -1.23
N PRO A 90 -20.32 0.64 -2.54
CA PRO A 90 -21.31 -0.18 -3.27
C PRO A 90 -20.90 -1.66 -3.38
N TRP A 91 -19.84 -2.09 -2.70
CA TRP A 91 -19.23 -3.41 -2.80
C TRP A 91 -19.28 -4.14 -1.44
N THR A 92 -19.57 -5.44 -1.45
CA THR A 92 -19.83 -6.27 -0.24
C THR A 92 -18.59 -6.49 0.63
N GLU A 93 -18.76 -6.71 1.95
CA GLU A 93 -17.71 -6.93 2.97
C GLU A 93 -16.87 -8.22 2.82
N ASP A 94 -16.55 -8.65 1.60
CA ASP A 94 -15.75 -9.86 1.38
C ASP A 94 -14.27 -9.62 1.75
N SER A 95 -13.65 -10.64 2.34
CA SER A 95 -12.22 -10.76 2.67
C SER A 95 -11.27 -10.29 1.56
N ALA A 96 -11.67 -10.45 0.29
CA ALA A 96 -10.91 -10.00 -0.87
C ALA A 96 -10.74 -8.47 -0.94
N GLN A 97 -11.67 -7.68 -0.39
CA GLN A 97 -11.59 -6.20 -0.42
C GLN A 97 -10.72 -5.66 0.70
N TRP A 98 -10.79 -6.26 1.88
CA TRP A 98 -9.89 -5.96 3.00
C TRP A 98 -8.43 -6.21 2.63
N ASN A 99 -8.16 -7.31 1.92
CA ASN A 99 -6.86 -7.55 1.32
C ASN A 99 -6.45 -6.39 0.40
N ARG A 100 -7.35 -5.88 -0.47
CA ARG A 100 -7.05 -4.72 -1.34
C ARG A 100 -6.74 -3.47 -0.53
N LEU A 101 -7.48 -3.18 0.55
CA LEU A 101 -7.24 -2.01 1.40
C LEU A 101 -5.83 -2.05 2.00
N GLU A 102 -5.48 -3.19 2.58
CA GLU A 102 -4.17 -3.42 3.21
C GLU A 102 -3.02 -3.37 2.19
N PHE A 103 -3.18 -4.05 1.05
CA PHE A 103 -2.21 -3.95 -0.05
C PHE A 103 -2.08 -2.51 -0.58
N GLY A 104 -3.16 -1.72 -0.56
CA GLY A 104 -3.15 -0.31 -0.92
C GLY A 104 -2.28 0.54 -0.02
N GLN A 105 -2.41 0.37 1.30
CA GLN A 105 -1.64 1.13 2.28
C GLN A 105 -0.14 0.79 2.18
N VAL A 106 0.20 -0.50 2.14
CA VAL A 106 1.59 -0.95 1.98
C VAL A 106 2.18 -0.43 0.68
N THR A 107 1.45 -0.56 -0.44
CA THR A 107 1.90 -0.05 -1.75
C THR A 107 2.10 1.46 -1.71
N ALA A 108 1.18 2.20 -1.08
CA ALA A 108 1.23 3.66 -0.98
C ALA A 108 2.46 4.14 -0.20
N VAL A 109 2.84 3.46 0.89
CA VAL A 109 4.05 3.79 1.65
C VAL A 109 5.32 3.35 0.92
N VAL A 110 5.34 2.15 0.34
CA VAL A 110 6.48 1.67 -0.47
C VAL A 110 6.80 2.65 -1.60
N GLN A 111 5.79 3.10 -2.35
CA GLN A 111 5.97 4.07 -3.44
C GLN A 111 6.51 5.42 -2.94
N ARG A 112 6.11 5.86 -1.74
CA ARG A 112 6.66 7.09 -1.13
C ARG A 112 8.12 6.92 -0.75
N VAL A 113 8.46 5.82 -0.07
CA VAL A 113 9.85 5.56 0.34
C VAL A 113 10.75 5.39 -0.88
N LEU A 114 10.32 4.72 -1.94
CA LEU A 114 11.09 4.59 -3.19
C LEU A 114 11.32 5.93 -3.91
N ARG A 115 10.46 6.93 -3.71
CA ARG A 115 10.59 8.28 -4.28
C ARG A 115 11.45 9.22 -3.42
N LEU A 116 11.85 8.80 -2.22
CA LEU A 116 12.83 9.53 -1.41
C LEU A 116 14.21 9.50 -2.08
N THR A 117 15.05 10.48 -1.74
CA THR A 117 16.48 10.44 -2.09
C THR A 117 17.17 9.28 -1.38
N ALA A 118 18.34 8.85 -1.86
CA ALA A 118 19.08 7.74 -1.25
C ALA A 118 19.37 7.97 0.25
N ALA A 119 19.75 9.20 0.64
CA ALA A 119 20.01 9.55 2.04
C ALA A 119 18.74 9.51 2.92
N GLU A 120 17.59 9.91 2.37
CA GLU A 120 16.31 9.82 3.05
C GLU A 120 15.84 8.35 3.19
N GLN A 121 16.08 7.52 2.16
CA GLN A 121 15.84 6.07 2.24
C GLN A 121 16.74 5.40 3.29
N ASP A 122 18.01 5.81 3.38
CA ASP A 122 18.91 5.34 4.45
C ASP A 122 18.40 5.76 5.82
N SER A 123 17.90 6.99 5.95
CA SER A 123 17.31 7.48 7.19
C SER A 123 16.08 6.67 7.61
N TRP A 124 15.20 6.32 6.66
CA TRP A 124 14.08 5.40 6.88
C TRP A 124 14.57 4.04 7.39
N ARG A 125 15.56 3.45 6.71
CA ARG A 125 16.12 2.14 7.08
C ARG A 125 16.77 2.16 8.46
N ILE A 126 17.60 3.16 8.76
CA ILE A 126 18.27 3.32 10.06
C ILE A 126 17.23 3.42 11.17
N ARG A 127 16.15 4.17 10.94
CA ARG A 127 15.10 4.37 11.93
C ARG A 127 14.30 3.11 12.24
N PHE A 128 13.92 2.35 11.21
CA PHE A 128 12.94 1.26 11.37
C PHE A 128 13.50 -0.16 11.29
N SER A 129 14.72 -0.36 10.80
CA SER A 129 15.34 -1.71 10.81
C SER A 129 15.47 -2.30 12.22
N PRO A 130 15.82 -1.55 13.28
CA PRO A 130 15.86 -2.10 14.64
C PRO A 130 14.50 -2.60 15.12
N LEU A 131 13.43 -1.86 14.85
CA LEU A 131 12.07 -2.25 15.22
C LEU A 131 11.62 -3.51 14.47
N ALA A 132 11.93 -3.57 13.17
CA ALA A 132 11.61 -4.72 12.35
C ALA A 132 12.37 -5.99 12.79
N ALA A 133 13.63 -5.85 13.17
CA ALA A 133 14.42 -6.95 13.74
C ALA A 133 13.86 -7.41 15.08
N GLU A 134 13.54 -6.47 15.99
CA GLU A 134 12.94 -6.79 17.28
C GLU A 134 11.61 -7.54 17.12
N SER A 135 10.75 -7.12 16.18
CA SER A 135 9.50 -7.82 15.87
C SER A 135 9.73 -9.28 15.40
N LEU A 136 10.80 -9.57 14.65
CA LEU A 136 11.14 -10.94 14.24
C LEU A 136 11.68 -11.79 15.41
N GLU A 137 12.38 -11.17 16.35
CA GLU A 137 13.01 -11.87 17.48
C GLU A 137 12.02 -12.25 18.59
N ARG A 138 10.88 -11.56 18.70
CA ARG A 138 9.89 -11.75 19.78
C ARG A 138 9.11 -13.07 19.74
N GLY A 139 9.21 -13.88 18.68
CA GLY A 139 8.45 -15.13 18.60
C GLY A 139 8.97 -16.13 17.56
N PRO A 140 8.42 -17.36 17.54
CA PRO A 140 8.68 -18.28 16.44
C PRO A 140 8.26 -17.63 15.12
N PHE A 141 8.94 -17.98 14.01
CA PHE A 141 8.62 -17.52 12.65
C PHE A 141 7.26 -18.05 12.19
N SER A 142 6.18 -17.58 12.82
CA SER A 142 4.82 -17.83 12.38
C SER A 142 4.55 -16.97 11.15
N ARG A 143 3.65 -17.47 10.30
CA ARG A 143 3.24 -16.75 9.09
C ARG A 143 2.71 -15.35 9.39
N ASP A 144 2.00 -15.18 10.50
CA ASP A 144 1.40 -13.90 10.88
C ASP A 144 2.47 -12.89 11.29
N VAL A 145 3.47 -13.30 12.09
CA VAL A 145 4.60 -12.44 12.47
C VAL A 145 5.41 -12.03 11.23
N LEU A 146 5.65 -12.96 10.31
CA LEU A 146 6.37 -12.66 9.07
C LEU A 146 5.62 -11.64 8.20
N ARG A 147 4.28 -11.78 8.08
CA ARG A 147 3.45 -10.81 7.34
C ARG A 147 3.43 -9.45 8.01
N GLU A 148 3.33 -9.42 9.33
CA GLU A 148 3.36 -8.16 10.10
C GLU A 148 4.68 -7.41 9.85
N VAL A 149 5.81 -8.11 9.88
CA VAL A 149 7.12 -7.48 9.65
C VAL A 149 7.30 -7.05 8.20
N GLU A 150 6.93 -7.89 7.23
CA GLU A 150 6.99 -7.56 5.80
C GLU A 150 6.22 -6.27 5.49
N ARG A 151 5.01 -6.16 6.04
CA ARG A 151 4.06 -5.07 5.74
C ARG A 151 4.31 -3.82 6.58
N GLY A 152 4.68 -3.99 7.85
CA GLY A 152 4.85 -2.91 8.81
C GLY A 152 6.17 -2.13 8.61
N TYR A 153 7.20 -2.77 8.05
CA TYR A 153 8.53 -2.16 7.92
C TYR A 153 9.10 -2.32 6.50
N PRO A 154 8.40 -1.86 5.46
CA PRO A 154 8.81 -2.08 4.09
C PRO A 154 10.21 -1.53 3.80
N LEU A 155 10.93 -2.22 2.91
CA LEU A 155 12.27 -1.87 2.45
C LEU A 155 13.36 -1.91 3.54
N THR A 156 13.06 -2.50 4.70
CA THR A 156 14.07 -2.88 5.70
C THR A 156 14.63 -4.28 5.41
N PRO A 157 15.86 -4.61 5.86
CA PRO A 157 16.41 -5.96 5.72
C PRO A 157 15.52 -7.04 6.35
N SER A 158 14.93 -6.77 7.52
CA SER A 158 14.03 -7.70 8.21
C SER A 158 12.75 -7.98 7.43
N ALA A 159 12.15 -6.98 6.78
CA ALA A 159 11.02 -7.19 5.88
C ALA A 159 11.40 -8.06 4.66
N GLY A 160 12.60 -7.87 4.11
CA GLY A 160 13.13 -8.73 3.04
C GLY A 160 13.30 -10.18 3.49
N LEU A 161 13.88 -10.41 4.67
CA LEU A 161 13.98 -11.74 5.27
C LEU A 161 12.60 -12.37 5.51
N ALA A 162 11.66 -11.57 6.00
CA ALA A 162 10.30 -12.03 6.25
C ALA A 162 9.59 -12.48 4.96
N ALA A 163 9.73 -11.70 3.88
CA ALA A 163 9.21 -12.04 2.56
C ALA A 163 9.81 -13.35 2.02
N LEU A 164 11.13 -13.55 2.16
CA LEU A 164 11.78 -14.80 1.76
C LEU A 164 11.25 -16.00 2.55
N ARG A 165 11.07 -15.87 3.87
CA ARG A 165 10.50 -16.94 4.70
C ARG A 165 9.04 -17.24 4.37
N LEU A 166 8.24 -16.23 4.03
CA LEU A 166 6.88 -16.43 3.56
C LEU A 166 6.85 -17.20 2.23
N ALA A 167 7.79 -16.92 1.33
CA ALA A 167 7.93 -17.66 0.08
C ALA A 167 8.33 -19.13 0.32
N ASP A 168 9.28 -19.38 1.23
CA ASP A 168 9.68 -20.75 1.63
C ASP A 168 8.46 -21.55 2.14
N LEU A 169 7.67 -20.96 3.05
CA LEU A 169 6.47 -21.60 3.61
C LEU A 169 5.40 -21.90 2.55
N GLU A 170 5.21 -21.03 1.56
CA GLU A 170 4.28 -21.29 0.45
C GLU A 170 4.77 -22.40 -0.48
N LEU A 171 6.08 -22.47 -0.74
CA LEU A 171 6.69 -23.53 -1.54
C LEU A 171 6.52 -24.89 -0.86
N GLU A 172 6.78 -24.98 0.45
CA GLU A 172 6.58 -26.21 1.22
C GLU A 172 5.12 -26.69 1.18
N ARG A 173 4.14 -25.77 1.16
CA ARG A 173 2.72 -26.09 1.05
C ARG A 173 2.28 -26.51 -0.36
N GLY A 174 2.92 -26.00 -1.40
CA GLY A 174 2.61 -26.35 -2.79
C GLY A 174 3.30 -27.62 -3.30
N ALA A 175 4.28 -28.12 -2.56
CA ALA A 175 5.01 -29.35 -2.86
C ALA A 175 4.37 -30.63 -2.29
N THR A 176 3.25 -30.50 -1.56
CA THR A 176 2.42 -31.60 -1.04
C THR A 176 1.22 -31.87 -1.94
#